data_AF-A0A9E2XDA2-F1
#
_entry.id   AF-A0A9E2XDA2-F1
#
_cell.length_a   1.000
_cell.length_b   1.000
_cell.length_c   1.000
_cell.angle_alpha   90.00
_cell.angle_beta   90.00
_cell.angle_gamma   90.00
#
_symmetry.space_group_name_H-M   'P 1'
#
loop_
_entity.id
_entity.type
_entity.pdbx_description
1 polymer ?
#
loop_
_entity_poly.entity_id
_entity_poly.type
_entity_poly.pdbx_seq_one_letter_code
_entity_poly.pdbx_strand_id
1 'polypeptide(L)'
;MRLILTLLTVGFCLAAPGAQAQSLANPASVNCGQKSGRLQIERRPDGGEYGVCVFVDNYQCEEWALFRGECPVGGLRVTGYVTPAARFCAITGGRYAVVSNSGSTSEQGVCALPGGKACNADAYYTGRCGR
;
A
#
# COMPACT_ATOMS: atom_id res chain seq x y z
N MET A 1 -9.25 63.45 43.17
CA MET A 1 -8.44 62.41 42.50
C MET A 1 -9.41 61.34 42.00
N ARG A 2 -9.57 61.18 40.68
CA ARG A 2 -10.62 60.35 40.06
C ARG A 2 -10.23 58.87 40.13
N LEU A 3 -10.98 58.05 40.88
CA LEU A 3 -10.91 56.59 40.79
C LEU A 3 -11.69 56.14 39.55
N ILE A 4 -10.99 55.71 38.50
CA ILE A 4 -11.58 55.11 37.32
C ILE A 4 -11.61 53.60 37.57
N LEU A 5 -12.81 53.05 37.81
CA LEU A 5 -13.06 51.62 37.94
C LEU A 5 -13.26 51.04 36.53
N THR A 6 -12.20 50.56 35.89
CA THR A 6 -12.28 49.87 34.60
C THR A 6 -12.83 48.46 34.81
N LEU A 7 -14.07 48.23 34.37
CA LEU A 7 -14.65 46.89 34.24
C LEU A 7 -13.85 46.08 33.21
N LEU A 8 -13.23 44.98 33.66
CA LEU A 8 -12.66 43.94 32.80
C LEU A 8 -13.80 43.14 32.15
N THR A 9 -14.07 43.37 30.87
CA THR A 9 -14.94 42.49 30.08
C THR A 9 -14.17 41.23 29.68
N VAL A 10 -14.52 40.09 30.30
CA VAL A 10 -14.02 38.78 29.88
C VAL A 10 -14.77 38.40 28.60
N GLY A 11 -14.14 38.60 27.44
CA GLY A 11 -14.63 38.12 26.15
C GLY A 11 -14.50 36.61 26.07
N PHE A 12 -15.60 35.87 26.30
CA PHE A 12 -15.65 34.42 26.09
C PHE A 12 -15.83 34.15 24.59
N CYS A 13 -14.72 33.88 23.90
CA CYS A 13 -14.74 33.45 22.51
C CYS A 13 -15.25 32.00 22.45
N LEU A 14 -16.51 31.81 22.04
CA LEU A 14 -17.05 30.48 21.73
C LEU A 14 -16.38 29.97 20.45
N ALA A 15 -15.34 29.15 20.58
CA ALA A 15 -14.80 28.40 19.47
C ALA A 15 -15.86 27.37 19.01
N ALA A 16 -16.36 27.52 17.79
CA ALA A 16 -17.20 26.50 17.16
C ALA A 16 -16.38 25.20 17.02
N PRO A 17 -16.92 24.03 17.38
CA PRO A 17 -16.23 22.77 17.12
C PRO A 17 -16.07 22.59 15.61
N GLY A 18 -14.82 22.59 15.14
CA GLY A 18 -14.49 22.32 13.75
C GLY A 18 -14.98 20.94 13.37
N ALA A 19 -15.73 20.85 12.26
CA ALA A 19 -16.17 19.59 11.70
C ALA A 19 -14.95 18.70 11.40
N GLN A 20 -14.77 17.65 12.18
CA GLN A 20 -13.77 16.63 11.91
C GLN A 20 -14.21 15.90 10.64
N ALA A 21 -13.54 16.17 9.52
CA ALA A 21 -13.73 15.40 8.31
C ALA A 21 -13.38 13.93 8.61
N GLN A 22 -14.39 13.09 8.75
CA GLN A 22 -14.21 11.64 8.87
C GLN A 22 -13.61 11.15 7.55
N SER A 23 -12.32 10.85 7.53
CA SER A 23 -11.71 10.22 6.36
C SER A 23 -12.34 8.85 6.18
N LEU A 24 -13.01 8.62 5.04
CA LEU A 24 -13.52 7.30 4.68
C LEU A 24 -12.33 6.32 4.59
N ALA A 25 -12.39 5.23 5.35
CA ALA A 25 -11.33 4.23 5.34
C ALA A 25 -11.18 3.61 3.95
N ASN A 26 -9.94 3.31 3.54
CA ASN A 26 -9.68 2.61 2.28
C ASN A 26 -10.27 1.18 2.35
N PRO A 27 -11.16 0.79 1.41
CA PRO A 27 -11.81 -0.51 1.45
C PRO A 27 -10.84 -1.70 1.31
N ALA A 28 -9.75 -1.56 0.56
CA ALA A 28 -8.73 -2.61 0.44
C ALA A 28 -7.97 -2.80 1.76
N SER A 29 -7.65 -1.68 2.43
CA SER A 29 -7.04 -1.69 3.76
C SER A 29 -7.94 -2.36 4.81
N VAL A 30 -9.25 -2.04 4.81
CA VAL A 30 -10.24 -2.67 5.68
C VAL A 30 -10.33 -4.17 5.38
N ASN A 31 -10.37 -4.55 4.10
CA ASN A 31 -10.42 -5.94 3.68
C ASN A 31 -9.21 -6.74 4.15
N CYS A 32 -8.00 -6.17 4.09
CA CYS A 32 -6.80 -6.82 4.63
C CYS A 32 -6.97 -7.26 6.09
N GLY A 33 -7.47 -6.35 6.94
CA GLY A 33 -7.77 -6.66 8.35
C GLY A 33 -8.85 -7.72 8.52
N GLN A 34 -9.91 -7.66 7.71
CA GLN A 34 -10.98 -8.67 7.71
C GLN A 34 -10.49 -10.07 7.29
N LYS A 35 -9.40 -10.16 6.53
CA LYS A 35 -8.75 -11.41 6.14
C LYS A 35 -7.66 -11.86 7.11
N SER A 36 -7.60 -11.27 8.30
CA SER A 36 -6.59 -11.56 9.33
C SER A 36 -5.16 -11.19 8.93
N GLY A 37 -5.00 -10.28 7.97
CA GLY A 37 -3.72 -9.69 7.65
C GLY A 37 -3.48 -8.37 8.37
N ARG A 38 -2.20 -7.98 8.47
CA ARG A 38 -1.76 -6.68 8.97
C ARG A 38 -1.35 -5.82 7.78
N LEU A 39 -1.97 -4.64 7.64
CA LEU A 39 -1.59 -3.69 6.61
C LEU A 39 -0.23 -3.05 6.92
N GLN A 40 0.62 -2.97 5.91
CA GLN A 40 1.86 -2.21 5.91
C GLN A 40 1.92 -1.36 4.65
N ILE A 41 2.23 -0.08 4.79
CA ILE A 41 2.46 0.79 3.63
C ILE A 41 3.92 0.69 3.23
N GLU A 42 4.16 0.42 1.95
CA GLU A 42 5.49 0.38 1.35
C GLU A 42 5.59 1.41 0.24
N ARG A 43 6.83 1.82 -0.08
CA ARG A 43 7.11 2.81 -1.12
C ARG A 43 7.94 2.19 -2.24
N ARG A 44 7.54 2.43 -3.48
CA ARG A 44 8.26 2.04 -4.69
C ARG A 44 9.37 3.04 -5.01
N PRO A 45 10.33 2.68 -5.89
CA PRO A 45 11.42 3.58 -6.29
C PRO A 45 10.95 4.87 -7.00
N ASP A 46 9.77 4.86 -7.60
CA ASP A 46 9.13 6.03 -8.21
C ASP A 46 8.49 6.98 -7.17
N GLY A 47 8.55 6.63 -5.87
CA GLY A 47 7.93 7.38 -4.78
C GLY A 47 6.47 7.02 -4.52
N GLY A 48 5.86 6.16 -5.35
CA GLY A 48 4.48 5.72 -5.17
C GLY A 48 4.32 4.76 -3.99
N GLU A 49 3.28 4.96 -3.20
CA GLU A 49 2.94 4.07 -2.08
C GLU A 49 1.98 2.96 -2.50
N TYR A 50 2.05 1.83 -1.78
CA TYR A 50 1.13 0.71 -1.94
C TYR A 50 0.95 -0.01 -0.60
N GLY A 51 -0.25 -0.52 -0.35
CA GLY A 51 -0.56 -1.32 0.82
C GLY A 51 -0.18 -2.78 0.61
N VAL A 52 0.54 -3.36 1.56
CA VAL A 52 0.85 -4.79 1.63
C VAL A 52 0.12 -5.38 2.82
N CYS A 53 -0.73 -6.35 2.54
CA CYS A 53 -1.35 -7.20 3.54
C CYS A 53 -0.39 -8.32 3.92
N VAL A 54 0.12 -8.30 5.15
CA VAL A 54 1.07 -9.29 5.69
C VAL A 54 0.32 -10.27 6.59
N PHE A 55 0.47 -11.56 6.30
CA PHE A 55 -0.14 -12.68 7.03
C PHE A 55 0.92 -13.43 7.86
N VAL A 56 0.49 -14.53 8.49
CA VAL A 56 1.37 -15.46 9.22
C VAL A 56 2.52 -15.94 8.33
N ASP A 57 3.67 -16.24 8.94
CA ASP A 57 4.89 -16.69 8.24
C ASP A 57 5.34 -15.79 7.09
N ASN A 58 5.02 -14.50 7.17
CA ASN A 58 5.37 -13.49 6.17
C ASN A 58 4.80 -13.79 4.77
N TYR A 59 3.62 -14.41 4.71
CA TYR A 59 2.84 -14.50 3.48
C TYR A 59 2.24 -13.13 3.17
N GLN A 60 2.13 -12.77 1.89
CA GLN A 60 1.80 -11.39 1.53
C GLN A 60 0.88 -11.28 0.31
N CYS A 61 0.12 -10.21 0.27
CA CYS A 61 -0.60 -9.70 -0.90
C CYS A 61 -0.49 -8.18 -0.93
N GLU A 62 -0.52 -7.57 -2.10
CA GLU A 62 -0.89 -6.15 -2.20
C GLU A 62 -2.39 -6.02 -1.89
N GLU A 63 -2.78 -4.97 -1.17
CA GLU A 63 -4.13 -4.86 -0.59
C GLU A 63 -5.24 -4.87 -1.64
N TRP A 64 -5.02 -4.23 -2.79
CA TRP A 64 -6.00 -4.19 -3.86
C TRP A 64 -6.06 -5.50 -4.65
N ALA A 65 -4.93 -6.19 -4.84
CA ALA A 65 -4.89 -7.51 -5.41
C ALA A 65 -5.63 -8.53 -4.53
N LEU A 66 -5.49 -8.45 -3.21
CA LEU A 66 -6.30 -9.24 -2.27
C LEU A 66 -7.78 -8.89 -2.39
N PHE A 67 -8.12 -7.59 -2.40
CA PHE A 67 -9.49 -7.11 -2.49
C PHE A 67 -10.21 -7.61 -3.76
N ARG A 68 -9.50 -7.67 -4.89
CA ARG A 68 -10.03 -8.16 -6.18
C ARG A 68 -9.95 -9.69 -6.34
N GLY A 69 -9.40 -10.42 -5.37
CA GLY A 69 -9.21 -11.87 -5.46
C GLY A 69 -8.12 -12.31 -6.44
N GLU A 70 -7.23 -11.39 -6.84
CA GLU A 70 -6.09 -11.67 -7.70
C GLU A 70 -4.88 -12.18 -6.91
N CYS A 71 -4.93 -12.03 -5.58
CA CYS A 71 -3.99 -12.61 -4.63
C CYS A 71 -4.78 -13.46 -3.61
N PRO A 72 -4.31 -14.67 -3.27
CA PRO A 72 -5.06 -15.59 -2.43
C PRO A 72 -5.25 -15.07 -1.00
N VAL A 73 -6.40 -15.39 -0.39
CA VAL A 73 -6.63 -15.15 1.05
C VAL A 73 -5.59 -15.93 1.85
N GLY A 74 -4.94 -15.27 2.80
CA GLY A 74 -3.79 -15.82 3.54
C GLY A 74 -2.43 -15.48 2.91
N GLY A 75 -2.41 -14.85 1.74
CA GLY A 75 -1.19 -14.39 1.08
C GLY A 75 -0.46 -15.47 0.28
N LEU A 76 0.59 -15.05 -0.41
CA LEU A 76 1.54 -15.94 -1.08
C LEU A 76 2.90 -15.93 -0.38
N ARG A 77 3.61 -17.05 -0.46
CA ARG A 77 4.97 -17.17 0.08
C ARG A 77 5.94 -16.34 -0.76
N VAL A 78 6.55 -15.32 -0.15
CA VAL A 78 7.41 -14.38 -0.89
C VAL A 78 8.89 -14.78 -0.95
N THR A 79 9.32 -15.76 -0.16
CA THR A 79 10.73 -16.20 -0.08
C THR A 79 11.26 -16.88 -1.34
N GLY A 80 10.41 -17.14 -2.34
CA GLY A 80 10.81 -17.60 -3.68
C GLY A 80 11.14 -16.48 -4.67
N TYR A 81 10.92 -15.21 -4.30
CA TYR A 81 11.19 -14.06 -5.17
C TYR A 81 12.45 -13.33 -4.69
N VAL A 82 13.51 -13.39 -5.49
CA VAL A 82 14.83 -12.86 -5.10
C VAL A 82 14.96 -11.34 -5.26
N THR A 83 14.16 -10.72 -6.14
CA THR A 83 14.16 -9.26 -6.33
C THR A 83 12.88 -8.60 -5.83
N PRO A 84 12.93 -7.31 -5.44
CA PRO A 84 11.74 -6.54 -5.10
C PRO A 84 10.73 -6.49 -6.24
N ALA A 85 11.19 -6.42 -7.49
CA ALA A 85 10.33 -6.42 -8.67
C ALA A 85 9.60 -7.75 -8.88
N ALA A 86 10.30 -8.88 -8.67
CA ALA A 86 9.70 -10.21 -8.72
C ALA A 86 8.62 -10.38 -7.63
N ARG A 87 8.93 -9.97 -6.39
CA ARG A 87 7.96 -9.95 -5.28
C ARG A 87 6.77 -9.06 -5.61
N PHE A 88 7.01 -7.83 -6.07
CA PHE A 88 5.97 -6.86 -6.39
C PHE A 88 5.02 -7.39 -7.49
N CYS A 89 5.58 -8.01 -8.53
CA CYS A 89 4.80 -8.69 -9.55
C CYS A 89 3.85 -9.73 -8.94
N ALA A 90 4.36 -10.61 -8.07
CA ALA A 90 3.57 -11.67 -7.48
C ALA A 90 2.47 -11.16 -6.55
N ILE A 91 2.81 -10.25 -5.63
CA ILE A 91 1.85 -9.78 -4.61
C ILE A 91 0.75 -8.89 -5.20
N THR A 92 0.97 -8.30 -6.38
CA THR A 92 -0.06 -7.57 -7.14
C THR A 92 -0.91 -8.48 -8.04
N GLY A 93 -0.78 -9.81 -7.88
CA GLY A 93 -1.55 -10.82 -8.60
C GLY A 93 -0.96 -11.24 -9.96
N GLY A 94 0.23 -10.77 -10.30
CA GLY A 94 0.93 -11.16 -11.52
C GLY A 94 1.61 -12.53 -11.41
N ARG A 95 1.90 -13.12 -12.57
CA ARG A 95 2.77 -14.31 -12.70
C ARG A 95 4.15 -13.85 -13.16
N TYR A 96 5.15 -14.07 -12.31
CA TYR A 96 6.53 -13.74 -12.61
C TYR A 96 7.23 -14.89 -13.36
N ALA A 97 7.98 -14.56 -14.40
CA ALA A 97 8.83 -15.50 -15.15
C ALA A 97 10.23 -14.92 -15.31
N VAL A 98 11.24 -15.66 -14.86
CA VAL A 98 12.66 -15.27 -14.99
C VAL A 98 13.07 -15.28 -16.45
N VAL A 99 13.81 -14.26 -16.89
CA VAL A 99 14.40 -14.18 -18.23
C VAL A 99 15.92 -14.20 -18.22
N SER A 100 16.57 -13.71 -17.15
CA SER A 100 18.04 -13.76 -17.02
C SER A 100 18.51 -13.60 -15.58
N ASN A 101 19.78 -13.93 -15.32
CA ASN A 101 20.45 -13.81 -14.02
C ASN A 101 19.70 -14.53 -12.87
N SER A 102 19.18 -15.72 -13.15
CA SER A 102 18.34 -16.45 -12.19
C SER A 102 19.03 -16.67 -10.83
N GLY A 103 18.30 -16.41 -9.75
CA GLY A 103 18.76 -16.59 -8.38
C GLY A 103 19.70 -15.50 -7.87
N SER A 104 19.94 -14.43 -8.64
CA SER A 104 20.77 -13.30 -8.22
C SER A 104 19.94 -12.06 -7.88
N THR A 105 20.57 -11.06 -7.24
CA THR A 105 19.97 -9.75 -7.02
C THR A 105 19.78 -8.93 -8.30
N SER A 106 20.38 -9.35 -9.40
CA SER A 106 20.20 -8.78 -10.74
C SER A 106 19.25 -9.62 -11.62
N GLU A 107 18.52 -10.57 -11.03
CA GLU A 107 17.51 -11.37 -11.72
C GLU A 107 16.51 -10.46 -12.45
N GLN A 108 16.35 -10.71 -13.74
CA GLN A 108 15.39 -10.01 -14.58
C GLN A 108 14.26 -10.95 -14.93
N GLY A 109 13.05 -10.41 -15.04
CA GLY A 109 11.89 -11.21 -15.41
C GLY A 109 10.77 -10.41 -16.04
N VAL A 110 9.82 -11.16 -16.58
CA VAL A 110 8.55 -10.65 -17.10
C VAL A 110 7.48 -10.87 -16.06
N CYS A 111 6.66 -9.85 -15.83
CA CYS A 111 5.44 -9.92 -15.05
C CYS A 111 4.24 -10.00 -15.97
N ALA A 112 3.56 -11.14 -16.00
CA ALA A 112 2.26 -11.28 -16.67
C ALA A 112 1.16 -10.86 -15.68
N LEU A 113 0.51 -9.73 -15.96
CA LEU A 113 -0.47 -9.09 -15.08
C LEU A 113 -1.88 -9.67 -15.28
N PRO A 114 -2.74 -9.61 -14.26
CA PRO A 114 -4.17 -9.81 -14.43
C PRO A 114 -4.70 -8.80 -15.46
N GLY A 115 -5.39 -9.30 -16.48
CA GLY A 115 -5.78 -8.53 -17.68
C GLY A 115 -4.97 -8.88 -18.94
N GLY A 116 -3.94 -9.75 -18.83
CA GLY A 116 -3.23 -10.32 -19.98
C GLY A 116 -2.05 -9.49 -20.49
N LYS A 117 -1.84 -8.28 -19.95
CA LYS A 117 -0.67 -7.45 -20.24
C LYS A 117 0.59 -8.08 -19.63
N ALA A 118 1.71 -8.00 -20.34
CA ALA A 118 3.02 -8.38 -19.82
C ALA A 118 3.95 -7.17 -19.76
N CYS A 119 4.67 -7.02 -18.66
CA CYS A 119 5.67 -5.97 -18.43
C CYS A 119 7.02 -6.60 -18.10
N ASN A 120 8.13 -5.93 -18.43
CA ASN A 120 9.36 -6.17 -17.66
C ASN A 120 9.07 -5.85 -16.18
N ALA A 121 9.49 -6.71 -15.26
CA ALA A 121 9.09 -6.61 -13.86
C ALA A 121 9.64 -5.34 -13.18
N ASP A 122 10.87 -4.93 -13.50
CA ASP A 122 11.43 -3.67 -12.99
C ASP A 122 10.66 -2.47 -13.53
N ALA A 123 10.32 -2.47 -14.81
CA ALA A 123 9.49 -1.41 -15.39
C ALA A 123 8.13 -1.31 -14.68
N TYR A 124 7.51 -2.45 -14.34
CA TYR A 124 6.26 -2.48 -13.55
C TYR A 124 6.47 -1.93 -12.13
N TYR A 125 7.51 -2.39 -11.44
CA TYR A 125 7.81 -1.96 -10.07
C TYR A 125 8.21 -0.48 -9.96
N THR A 126 8.84 0.08 -10.99
CA THR A 126 9.21 1.50 -11.03
C THR A 126 8.16 2.38 -11.71
N GLY A 127 6.93 1.87 -11.93
CA GLY A 127 5.82 2.65 -12.51
C GLY A 127 5.97 3.03 -13.99
N ARG A 128 6.98 2.49 -14.70
CA ARG A 128 7.19 2.72 -16.15
C ARG A 128 6.30 1.83 -17.01
N CYS A 129 5.80 0.74 -16.45
CA CYS A 129 4.75 -0.09 -17.03
C CYS A 129 3.57 -0.11 -16.05
N GLY A 130 2.41 0.41 -16.45
CA GLY A 130 1.20 0.37 -15.63
C GLY A 130 0.46 -0.96 -15.74
N ARG A 131 -0.43 -1.23 -14.78
CA ARG A 131 -1.43 -2.29 -14.89
C ARG A 131 -2.39 -2.04 -16.04
#